data_AF-A0A3E2CFR8-F1
#
_entry.id   AF-A0A3E2CFR8-F1
#
_cell.length_a   1.000
_cell.length_b   1.000
_cell.length_c   1.000
_cell.angle_alpha   90.00
_cell.angle_beta   90.00
_cell.angle_gamma   90.00
#
_symmetry.space_group_name_H-M   'P 1'
#
loop_
_entity.id
_entity.type
_entity.pdbx_description
1 polymer ?
#
loop_
_entity_poly.entity_id
_entity_poly.type
_entity_poly.pdbx_seq_one_letter_code
_entity_poly.pdbx_strand_id
1 'polypeptide(L)' 'MIEHVVQPIGFRHFDIENGIMRLNGKRIIFKGVNRHEFNCDRGRAITYDDMVSDVIFCKQHNINAVRTSHYP' A
#
# COMPACT_ATOMS: atom_id res chain seq x y z
N MET A 1 30.17 -19.04 -9.82
CA MET A 1 29.08 -18.71 -8.88
C MET A 1 27.97 -18.11 -9.71
N ILE A 2 26.76 -18.66 -9.66
CA ILE A 2 25.60 -18.13 -10.40
C ILE A 2 24.62 -17.60 -9.37
N GLU A 3 24.18 -16.36 -9.54
CA GLU A 3 23.17 -15.69 -8.72
C GLU A 3 21.86 -15.60 -9.51
N HIS A 4 20.73 -15.67 -8.81
CA HIS A 4 19.40 -15.52 -9.39
C HIS A 4 18.50 -14.71 -8.46
N VAL A 5 17.80 -13.71 -9.02
CA VAL A 5 16.90 -12.82 -8.29
C VAL A 5 15.50 -12.95 -8.88
N VAL A 6 14.52 -13.30 -8.03
CA VAL A 6 13.10 -13.39 -8.39
C VAL A 6 12.36 -12.20 -7.79
N GLN A 7 11.64 -11.46 -8.63
CA GLN A 7 10.78 -10.36 -8.20
C GLN A 7 9.43 -10.43 -8.90
N PRO A 8 8.30 -10.34 -8.19
CA PRO A 8 6.98 -10.23 -8.81
C PRO A 8 6.86 -8.95 -9.65
N ILE A 9 6.32 -9.06 -10.87
CA ILE A 9 6.09 -7.92 -11.77
C ILE A 9 4.59 -7.65 -11.90
N GLY A 10 4.19 -6.38 -11.72
CA GLY A 10 2.82 -5.92 -11.91
C GLY A 10 2.75 -4.76 -12.91
N PHE A 11 2.24 -5.03 -14.12
CA PHE A 11 2.06 -4.04 -15.17
C PHE A 11 1.02 -3.00 -14.79
N ARG A 12 1.44 -1.73 -14.71
CA ARG A 12 0.57 -0.59 -14.42
C ARG A 12 1.13 0.67 -15.07
N HIS A 13 0.24 1.53 -15.57
CA HIS A 13 0.56 2.87 -16.02
C HIS A 13 -0.20 3.86 -15.14
N PHE A 14 0.52 4.85 -14.60
CA PHE A 14 -0.07 5.93 -13.81
C PHE A 14 0.25 7.25 -14.49
N ASP A 15 -0.78 8.08 -14.63
CA ASP A 15 -0.72 9.32 -15.37
C ASP A 15 -1.69 10.36 -14.76
N ILE A 16 -1.44 11.63 -15.07
CA ILE A 16 -2.34 12.74 -14.76
C ILE A 16 -2.70 13.41 -16.07
N GLU A 17 -3.96 13.26 -16.49
CA GLU A 17 -4.50 13.90 -17.68
C GLU A 17 -5.54 14.93 -17.27
N ASN A 18 -5.39 16.17 -17.74
CA ASN A 18 -6.32 17.27 -17.43
C ASN A 18 -6.56 17.43 -15.92
N GLY A 19 -5.51 17.23 -15.11
CA GLY A 19 -5.58 17.32 -13.64
C GLY A 19 -6.24 16.11 -12.94
N ILE A 20 -6.61 15.06 -13.67
CA ILE A 20 -7.23 13.85 -13.12
C ILE A 20 -6.19 12.74 -13.05
N MET A 21 -5.98 12.19 -11.84
CA MET A 21 -5.15 11.01 -11.64
C MET A 21 -5.82 9.76 -12.22
N ARG A 22 -5.06 8.98 -12.99
CA ARG A 22 -5.51 7.75 -13.64
C ARG A 22 -4.56 6.60 -13.36
N LEU A 23 -5.13 5.40 -13.28
CA LEU A 23 -4.40 4.14 -13.24
C LEU A 23 -4.93 3.28 -14.38
N ASN A 24 -4.05 2.90 -15.30
CA ASN A 24 -4.37 2.18 -16.53
C ASN A 24 -5.49 2.88 -17.33
N GLY A 25 -5.37 4.19 -17.52
CA GLY A 25 -6.34 5.01 -18.27
C GLY A 25 -7.69 5.24 -17.56
N LYS A 26 -7.93 4.67 -16.38
CA LYS A 26 -9.15 4.86 -15.59
C LYS A 26 -8.90 5.82 -14.43
N ARG A 27 -9.81 6.78 -14.22
CA ARG A 27 -9.77 7.69 -13.06
C ARG A 27 -9.72 6.86 -11.76
N ILE A 28 -8.72 7.13 -10.93
CA ILE A 28 -8.62 6.53 -9.59
C ILE A 28 -9.23 7.48 -8.55
N ILE A 29 -9.96 6.92 -7.59
CA ILE A 29 -10.49 7.64 -6.43
C ILE A 29 -9.88 7.00 -5.20
N PHE A 30 -9.11 7.76 -4.43
CA PHE A 30 -8.51 7.27 -3.19
C PHE A 30 -9.53 7.28 -2.06
N LYS A 31 -9.90 6.10 -1.59
CA LYS A 31 -10.55 5.87 -0.29
C LYS A 31 -9.42 5.49 0.68
N GLY A 32 -8.60 6.49 0.99
CA GLY A 32 -7.30 6.28 1.62
C GLY A 32 -7.27 6.60 3.11
N VAL A 33 -6.34 5.96 3.82
CA VAL A 33 -6.04 6.23 5.24
C VAL A 33 -4.54 6.47 5.45
N ASN A 34 -4.19 7.16 6.54
CA ASN A 34 -2.82 7.20 7.04
C ASN A 34 -2.61 6.02 7.98
N ARG A 35 -1.49 5.31 7.85
CA ARG A 35 -1.14 4.22 8.76
C ARG A 35 0.26 4.48 9.34
N HIS A 36 0.31 4.65 10.65
CA HIS A 36 1.55 4.57 11.42
C HIS A 36 1.79 3.11 11.82
N GLU A 37 3.06 2.71 11.83
CA GLU A 37 3.46 1.40 12.36
C GLU A 37 3.36 1.41 13.88
N PHE A 38 2.33 0.75 14.41
CA PHE A 38 2.08 0.69 15.84
C PHE A 38 1.36 -0.59 16.24
N ASN A 39 1.81 -1.20 17.34
CA ASN A 39 1.15 -2.26 18.07
C ASN A 39 1.12 -1.86 19.56
N CYS A 40 0.04 -2.20 20.28
CA CYS A 40 -0.14 -1.78 21.67
C CYS A 40 0.90 -2.34 22.64
N ASP A 41 1.44 -3.52 22.36
CA ASP A 41 2.39 -4.22 23.24
C ASP A 41 3.85 -3.90 22.87
N ARG A 42 4.12 -3.70 21.57
CA ARG A 42 5.47 -3.56 21.01
C ARG A 42 5.82 -2.14 20.53
N GLY A 43 4.88 -1.20 20.59
CA GLY A 43 5.05 0.13 20.01
C GLY A 43 5.29 0.05 18.51
N ARG A 44 6.38 0.63 18.01
CA ARG A 44 6.68 0.68 16.57
C ARG A 44 7.32 -0.60 16.01
N ALA A 45 7.69 -1.56 16.86
CA ALA A 45 8.25 -2.84 16.44
C ALA A 45 7.14 -3.82 16.03
N ILE A 46 6.45 -3.50 14.93
CA ILE A 46 5.37 -4.33 14.39
C ILE A 46 5.90 -5.62 13.75
N THR A 47 5.07 -6.66 13.72
CA THR A 47 5.36 -7.92 13.03
C THR A 47 4.77 -7.95 11.62
N TYR A 48 5.14 -8.97 10.84
CA TYR A 48 4.49 -9.22 9.56
C TYR A 48 3.00 -9.48 9.70
N ASP A 49 2.59 -10.20 10.75
CA ASP A 49 1.19 -10.50 11.01
C ASP A 49 0.38 -9.25 11.36
N ASP A 50 0.97 -8.30 12.10
CA ASP A 50 0.37 -6.98 12.34
C ASP A 50 0.10 -6.26 11.00
N MET A 51 1.07 -6.27 10.08
CA MET A 51 0.92 -5.67 8.75
C MET A 51 -0.17 -6.34 7.91
N VAL A 52 -0.22 -7.67 7.90
CA VAL A 52 -1.23 -8.44 7.15
C VAL A 52 -2.63 -8.16 7.71
N SER A 53 -2.77 -8.15 9.04
CA SER A 53 -4.03 -7.83 9.72
C SER A 53 -4.55 -6.45 9.31
N ASP A 54 -3.68 -5.43 9.31
CA ASP A 54 -4.05 -4.07 8.88
C ASP A 54 -4.50 -4.02 7.41
N VAL A 55 -3.84 -4.74 6.52
CA VAL A 55 -4.23 -4.81 5.09
C VAL A 55 -5.58 -5.50 4.93
N ILE A 56 -5.82 -6.61 5.63
CA ILE A 56 -7.10 -7.33 5.59
C ILE A 56 -8.23 -6.42 6.10
N PHE A 57 -8.01 -5.74 7.23
CA PHE A 57 -8.95 -4.78 7.79
C PHE A 57 -9.31 -3.68 6.78
N CYS A 58 -8.29 -3.08 6.15
CA CYS A 58 -8.50 -2.06 5.12
C CYS A 58 -9.37 -2.59 3.96
N LYS A 59 -9.06 -3.80 3.46
CA LYS A 59 -9.81 -4.41 2.36
C LYS A 59 -11.25 -4.74 2.74
N GLN A 60 -11.48 -5.26 3.94
CA GLN A 60 -12.83 -5.54 4.47
C GLN A 60 -13.67 -4.28 4.63
N HIS A 61 -13.05 -3.10 4.73
CA HIS A 61 -13.73 -1.81 4.91
C HIS A 61 -13.67 -0.90 3.68
N ASN A 62 -13.46 -1.49 2.49
CA ASN A 62 -13.47 -0.79 1.20
C ASN A 62 -12.41 0.33 1.07
N ILE A 63 -11.34 0.27 1.87
CA ILE A 63 -10.17 1.15 1.75
C ILE A 63 -9.28 0.62 0.62
N ASN A 64 -8.81 1.51 -0.25
CA ASN A 64 -8.04 1.14 -1.44
C ASN A 64 -6.62 1.72 -1.50
N ALA A 65 -6.25 2.58 -0.56
CA ALA A 65 -4.93 3.17 -0.49
C ALA A 65 -4.50 3.44 0.95
N VAL A 66 -3.18 3.36 1.17
CA VAL A 66 -2.56 3.67 2.46
C VAL A 66 -1.42 4.64 2.20
N ARG A 67 -1.33 5.69 3.00
CA ARG A 67 -0.14 6.56 3.06
C ARG A 67 0.77 6.07 4.18
N THR A 68 2.04 5.83 3.85
CA THR A 68 3.13 5.47 4.77
C THR A 68 3.58 6.71 5.57
N SER A 69 2.74 7.12 6.51
CA SER A 69 2.96 8.31 7.32
C SER A 69 3.93 7.98 8.45
N HIS A 70 5.12 8.57 8.58
CA HIS A 70 5.80 9.52 7.69
C HIS A 70 7.22 9.03 7.35
N TYR A 71 7.36 7.70 7.22
CA TYR A 71 8.61 7.00 7.03
C TYR A 71 8.38 5.73 6.18
N PRO A 72 9.42 5.22 5.49
CA PRO A 72 9.40 3.91 4.85
C PRO A 72 9.26 2.77 5.86
#